data_AF-A0A8T3LR75-F1
#
_entry.id   AF-A0A8T3LR75-F1
#
_cell.length_a   1.000
_cell.length_b   1.000
_cell.length_c   1.000
_cell.angle_alpha   90.00
_cell.angle_beta   90.00
_cell.angle_gamma   90.00
#
_symmetry.space_group_name_H-M   'P 1'
#
loop_
_entity.id
_entity.type
_entity.pdbx_description
1 polymer ?
#
loop_
_entity_poly.entity_id
_entity_poly.type
_entity_poly.pdbx_seq_one_letter_code
_entity_poly.pdbx_strand_id
1 'polypeptide(L)' 'MADCSNCRATLPADAAFCPKCGTPAPSLRAEVAGTAAADEDATRPQPTAAPPSPLPYPAPPPYQPSPGSPSST' A
#
# COMPACT_ATOMS: atom_id res chain seq x y z
N MET A 1 -19.97 8.64 -5.78
CA MET A 1 -18.52 8.85 -6.03
C MET A 1 -17.91 9.43 -4.76
N ALA A 2 -16.64 9.12 -4.46
CA ALA A 2 -15.92 9.69 -3.33
C ALA A 2 -14.78 10.59 -3.82
N ASP A 3 -14.35 11.58 -3.04
CA ASP A 3 -13.12 12.33 -3.29
C ASP A 3 -11.97 11.85 -2.38
N CYS A 4 -10.75 11.91 -2.88
CA CYS A 4 -9.57 11.55 -2.11
C CYS A 4 -9.26 12.62 -1.06
N SER A 5 -9.23 12.26 0.23
CA SER A 5 -8.95 13.18 1.33
C SER A 5 -7.59 13.88 1.25
N ASN A 6 -6.63 13.32 0.50
CA ASN A 6 -5.28 13.88 0.34
C ASN A 6 -5.17 14.83 -0.87
N CYS A 7 -5.64 14.42 -2.06
CA CYS A 7 -5.43 15.18 -3.31
C CYS A 7 -6.73 15.69 -3.98
N ARG A 8 -7.90 15.44 -3.37
CA ARG A 8 -9.25 15.79 -3.87
C ARG A 8 -9.60 15.26 -5.26
N ALA A 9 -8.83 14.29 -5.79
CA ALA A 9 -9.19 13.60 -7.01
C ALA A 9 -10.44 12.72 -6.81
N THR A 10 -11.29 12.66 -7.83
CA THR A 10 -12.44 11.75 -7.88
C THR A 10 -11.97 10.29 -7.84
N LEU A 11 -12.51 9.54 -6.88
CA LEU A 11 -12.30 8.11 -6.72
C LEU A 11 -13.50 7.34 -7.30
N PRO A 12 -13.28 6.25 -8.08
CA PRO A 12 -14.34 5.31 -8.38
C PRO A 12 -14.83 4.62 -7.10
N ALA A 13 -16.05 4.08 -7.11
CA ALA A 13 -16.68 3.51 -5.91
C ALA A 13 -15.83 2.38 -5.29
N ASP A 14 -15.29 1.51 -6.13
CA ASP A 14 -14.49 0.34 -5.76
C ASP A 14 -12.97 0.60 -5.77
N ALA A 15 -12.51 1.86 -5.78
CA ALA A 15 -11.09 2.13 -5.57
C ALA A 15 -10.67 1.71 -4.16
N ALA A 16 -9.67 0.83 -4.06
CA ALA A 16 -8.94 0.59 -2.82
C ALA A 16 -7.90 1.71 -2.54
N PHE A 17 -7.36 2.34 -3.60
CA PHE A 17 -6.34 3.39 -3.53
C PHE A 17 -6.61 4.48 -4.57
N CYS A 18 -6.13 5.70 -4.30
CA CYS A 18 -6.24 6.82 -5.22
C CYS A 18 -5.29 6.65 -6.41
N PRO A 19 -5.78 6.58 -7.67
CA PRO A 19 -4.93 6.44 -8.84
C PRO A 19 -4.10 7.71 -9.15
N LYS A 20 -4.35 8.83 -8.46
CA LYS A 20 -3.60 10.09 -8.62
C LYS A 20 -2.45 10.25 -7.63
N CYS A 21 -2.54 9.71 -6.41
CA CYS A 21 -1.55 9.95 -5.34
C CYS A 21 -1.24 8.73 -4.46
N GLY A 22 -1.82 7.55 -4.70
CA GLY A 22 -1.59 6.33 -3.93
C GLY A 22 -2.24 6.28 -2.54
N THR A 23 -2.85 7.36 -2.05
CA THR A 23 -3.54 7.37 -0.75
C THR A 23 -4.65 6.33 -0.71
N PRO A 24 -4.76 5.49 0.35
CA PRO A 24 -5.84 4.51 0.48
C PRO A 24 -7.20 5.22 0.47
N ALA A 25 -8.13 4.66 -0.29
CA ALA A 25 -9.50 5.16 -0.32
C ALA A 25 -10.25 4.71 0.94
N PRO A 26 -11.17 5.53 1.47
CA PRO A 26 -12.03 5.12 2.59
C PRO A 26 -13.09 4.07 2.18
N SER A 27 -13.24 3.78 0.88
CA SER A 27 -14.47 3.21 0.29
C SER A 27 -14.75 1.73 0.55
N LEU A 28 -13.90 0.97 1.26
CA LEU A 28 -14.19 -0.41 1.67
C LEU A 28 -13.87 -0.66 3.16
N ARG A 29 -14.14 0.34 4.02
CA ARG A 29 -14.01 0.20 5.47
C ARG A 29 -15.32 0.47 6.22
N ALA A 30 -16.39 -0.18 5.76
CA ALA A 30 -17.64 -0.33 6.52
C ALA A 30 -17.76 -1.74 7.13
N GLU A 31 -17.62 -2.80 6.32
CA GLU A 31 -18.03 -4.15 6.76
C GLU A 31 -16.94 -4.99 7.46
N VAL A 32 -15.64 -4.81 7.16
CA VAL A 32 -14.58 -5.64 7.79
C VAL A 32 -13.32 -4.85 8.16
N ALA A 33 -13.41 -4.04 9.21
CA ALA A 33 -12.24 -3.56 9.95
C ALA A 33 -12.58 -3.21 11.40
N GLY A 34 -13.11 -4.20 12.14
CA GLY A 34 -13.72 -3.97 13.45
C GLY A 34 -13.66 -5.12 14.47
N THR A 35 -12.84 -6.16 14.28
CA THR A 35 -12.58 -7.17 15.33
C THR A 35 -11.10 -7.58 15.37
N ALA A 36 -10.30 -6.76 16.04
CA ALA A 36 -9.07 -7.19 16.73
C ALA A 36 -9.13 -6.58 18.14
N ALA A 37 -8.82 -7.39 19.16
CA ALA A 37 -9.11 -7.22 20.59
C ALA A 37 -10.60 -7.50 20.99
N ALA A 38 -10.92 -8.34 21.98
CA ALA A 38 -10.05 -9.23 22.76
C ALA A 38 -10.78 -10.56 23.10
N ASP A 39 -10.27 -11.68 22.56
CA ASP A 39 -9.16 -12.52 23.09
C ASP A 39 -9.26 -13.03 24.57
N GLU A 40 -8.88 -14.26 24.95
CA GLU A 40 -8.54 -15.52 24.24
C GLU A 40 -8.48 -16.73 25.23
N ASP A 41 -8.72 -17.97 24.77
CA ASP A 41 -8.52 -19.26 25.49
C ASP A 41 -7.07 -19.79 25.36
N ALA A 42 -6.59 -20.50 26.38
CA ALA A 42 -5.17 -20.57 26.73
C ALA A 42 -4.33 -21.64 25.98
N THR A 43 -4.35 -21.68 24.65
CA THR A 43 -3.36 -22.46 23.84
C THR A 43 -3.05 -21.80 22.50
N ARG A 44 -2.20 -20.77 22.52
CA ARG A 44 -1.40 -20.38 21.35
C ARG A 44 -0.02 -19.88 21.79
N PRO A 45 1.09 -20.51 21.37
CA PRO A 45 2.43 -20.07 21.78
C PRO A 45 2.72 -18.69 21.19
N GLN A 46 3.29 -17.80 22.00
CA GLN A 46 3.78 -16.51 21.51
C GLN A 46 4.89 -16.74 20.45
N PRO A 47 4.83 -16.07 19.29
CA PRO A 47 6.00 -15.94 18.44
C PRO A 47 6.98 -14.93 19.07
N THR A 48 7.81 -15.40 20.01
CA THR A 48 8.90 -14.61 20.62
C THR A 48 10.08 -14.36 19.69
N ALA A 49 9.96 -14.71 18.40
CA ALA A 49 10.88 -14.29 17.38
C ALA A 49 10.59 -12.82 17.00
N ALA A 50 11.43 -11.90 17.48
CA ALA A 50 11.52 -10.58 16.88
C ALA A 50 11.70 -10.75 15.36
N PRO A 51 10.95 -10.02 14.51
CA PRO A 51 11.12 -10.15 13.07
C PRO A 51 12.58 -9.84 12.73
N PRO A 52 13.28 -10.67 11.94
CA PRO A 52 14.63 -10.36 11.53
C PRO A 52 14.60 -9.00 10.82
N SER A 53 15.46 -8.07 11.27
CA SER A 53 15.50 -6.71 10.74
C SER A 53 15.49 -6.76 9.21
N PRO A 54 14.59 -6.03 8.53
CA PRO A 54 14.56 -6.04 7.08
C PRO A 54 15.95 -5.65 6.58
N LEU A 55 16.53 -6.50 5.74
CA LEU A 55 17.86 -6.27 5.18
C LEU A 55 17.89 -4.88 4.55
N PRO A 56 18.99 -4.12 4.68
CA PRO A 56 19.11 -2.84 4.02
C PRO A 56 18.90 -3.05 2.52
N TYR A 57 17.83 -2.44 1.99
CA TYR A 57 17.51 -2.57 0.57
C TYR A 57 18.73 -2.18 -0.26
N PRO A 58 19.11 -2.97 -1.28
CA PRO A 58 20.21 -2.59 -2.16
C PRO A 58 19.90 -1.23 -2.78
N ALA A 59 20.93 -0.38 -2.89
CA ALA A 59 20.77 0.94 -3.50
C ALA A 59 20.19 0.78 -4.92
N PRO A 60 19.24 1.64 -5.32
CA PRO A 60 18.67 1.56 -6.66
C PRO A 60 19.78 1.72 -7.72
N PRO A 61 19.69 1.03 -8.86
CA PRO A 61 20.68 1.18 -9.92
C PRO A 61 20.72 2.64 -10.40
N PRO A 62 21.90 3.14 -10.83
CA PRO A 62 22.00 4.48 -11.38
C PRO A 62 21.05 4.61 -12.57
N TYR A 63 20.32 5.72 -12.64
CA TYR A 63 19.34 5.97 -13.70
C TYR A 63 20.03 6.01 -15.06
N GLN A 64 19.92 4.91 -15.82
CA GLN A 64 20.41 4.87 -17.19
C GLN A 64 19.36 5.52 -18.10
N PRO A 65 19.66 6.68 -18.73
CA PRO A 65 18.74 7.24 -19.71
C PRO A 65 18.59 6.24 -20.85
N SER A 66 17.36 5.82 -21.12
CA SER A 66 17.08 4.93 -22.25
C SER A 66 17.62 5.58 -23.53
N PRO A 67 18.43 4.86 -24.35
CA PRO A 67 18.95 5.43 -25.58
C PRO A 67 17.76 5.80 -26.46
N GLY A 68 17.58 7.11 -26.68
CA GLY A 68 16.42 7.64 -27.39
C GLY A 68 16.30 6.96 -28.74
N SER A 69 15.14 6.34 -28.99
CA SER A 69 14.86 5.71 -30.28
C SER A 69 15.08 6.76 -31.37
N PRO A 70 15.95 6.52 -32.38
CA PRO A 70 16.17 7.48 -33.44
C PRO A 70 14.83 7.68 -34.14
N SER A 71 14.30 8.90 -34.06
CA SER A 71 13.07 9.27 -34.74
C SER A 71 13.27 9.02 -36.23
N SER A 72 12.54 8.05 -36.77
CA SER A 72 12.64 7.71 -38.19
C SER A 72 12.00 8.81 -39.01
N THR A 73 12.88 9.53 -39.72
CA THR A 73 12.68 10.32 -40.95
C THR A 73 11.34 11.02 -41.14
#